data_AF-A0A8J3K8V6-F1
#
_entry.id   AF-A0A8J3K8V6-F1
#
_cell.length_a   1.000
_cell.length_b   1.000
_cell.length_c   1.000
_cell.angle_alpha   90.00
_cell.angle_beta   90.00
_cell.angle_gamma   90.00
#
_symmetry.space_group_name_H-M   'P 1'
#
loop_
_entity.id
_entity.type
_entity.pdbx_description
1 polymer ?
#
loop_
_entity_poly.entity_id
_entity_poly.type
_entity_poly.pdbx_seq_one_letter_code
_entity_poly.pdbx_strand_id
1 'polypeptide(L)'
;MTYRPDRDLHLTFAPKRGYWNFVLYLEQGWPMSALHASQRLTGSRSVYASEWLARLVRTEPTPMHVMLAGPGDGGKLWDPCVYEDPNSRSAVGEDGCVCWRTSVDPVTMLPVVAEHTLMGGGEPEQWEHFTYTLLELPEGERLDTLIIDNPALQCWVRTTAGSLHFMPEAMGRGYGWGYGGTGPAELASLIEQIVESNGMVVAPAGLRRPARDRIASWARDEERKAGVQEFSLHQLRTLCG
;
A
#
# COMPACT_ATOMS: atom_id res chain seq x y z
N MET A 1 -16.26 2.23 17.05
CA MET A 1 -15.38 3.36 17.40
C MET A 1 -15.25 4.27 16.20
N THR A 2 -15.41 5.57 16.40
CA THR A 2 -15.22 6.61 15.38
C THR A 2 -13.81 7.16 15.55
N TYR A 3 -13.02 7.10 14.47
CA TYR A 3 -11.65 7.61 14.39
C TYR A 3 -11.55 9.07 14.84
N ARG A 4 -10.49 9.39 15.61
CA ARG A 4 -10.20 10.71 16.15
C ARG A 4 -8.76 11.13 15.80
N PRO A 5 -8.57 11.98 14.77
CA PRO A 5 -7.24 12.40 14.31
C PRO A 5 -6.43 13.20 15.34
N ASP A 6 -7.04 13.64 16.45
CA ASP A 6 -6.35 14.31 17.57
C ASP A 6 -5.83 13.33 18.64
N ARG A 7 -6.16 12.03 18.55
CA ARG A 7 -5.91 11.06 19.64
C ARG A 7 -5.39 9.70 19.18
N ASP A 8 -5.67 9.31 17.94
CA ASP A 8 -5.28 8.02 17.40
C ASP A 8 -3.88 8.11 16.75
N LEU A 9 -3.10 7.02 16.77
CA LEU A 9 -1.66 7.00 16.47
C LEU A 9 -1.38 6.93 14.94
N HIS A 10 -0.80 7.98 14.36
CA HIS A 10 -0.53 8.04 12.91
C HIS A 10 0.92 7.63 12.58
N LEU A 11 1.11 6.74 11.60
CA LEU A 11 2.43 6.52 10.96
C LEU A 11 2.79 7.63 9.96
N THR A 12 1.93 8.63 9.81
CA THR A 12 2.20 9.81 9.00
C THR A 12 1.72 11.05 9.71
N PHE A 13 2.66 11.86 10.20
CA PHE A 13 2.43 13.29 10.35
C PHE A 13 3.73 14.05 10.13
N ALA A 14 3.80 14.82 9.04
CA ALA A 14 4.94 15.67 8.72
C ALA A 14 4.40 17.06 8.41
N PRO A 15 4.88 18.10 9.12
CA PRO A 15 4.90 19.37 8.40
C PRO A 15 6.28 20.01 8.16
N LYS A 16 7.28 19.95 9.05
CA LYS A 16 8.56 20.68 8.80
C LYS A 16 9.84 20.10 9.46
N ARG A 17 9.80 18.91 10.07
CA ARG A 17 10.69 18.57 11.20
C ARG A 17 11.15 17.12 11.20
N GLY A 18 12.41 16.82 11.45
CA GLY A 18 12.90 15.44 11.57
C GLY A 18 12.14 14.56 12.59
N TYR A 19 11.25 13.71 12.03
CA TYR A 19 10.67 12.40 12.42
C TYR A 19 10.13 12.13 13.85
N TRP A 20 9.04 11.32 13.94
CA TRP A 20 8.74 10.38 15.06
C TRP A 20 7.95 9.15 14.55
N ASN A 21 8.32 7.93 14.98
CA ASN A 21 7.67 6.64 14.69
C ASN A 21 7.51 5.81 15.98
N PHE A 22 6.34 5.23 16.25
CA PHE A 22 6.22 3.98 17.04
C PHE A 22 4.82 3.33 16.90
N VAL A 23 4.77 2.00 17.08
CA VAL A 23 3.56 1.14 17.13
C VAL A 23 3.57 0.36 18.45
N LEU A 24 2.42 0.24 19.11
CA LEU A 24 2.22 -0.73 20.20
C LEU A 24 0.76 -1.18 20.29
N TYR A 25 0.51 -2.48 20.14
CA TYR A 25 -0.44 -3.17 21.01
C TYR A 25 -0.07 -4.65 21.20
N LEU A 26 -0.11 -5.11 22.45
CA LEU A 26 0.16 -6.47 22.89
C LEU A 26 -1.16 -7.21 23.11
N GLU A 27 -1.42 -8.24 22.31
CA GLU A 27 -2.02 -9.48 22.82
C GLU A 27 -1.24 -10.67 22.25
N GLN A 28 -1.14 -11.72 23.06
CA GLN A 28 -0.05 -12.69 23.08
C GLN A 28 0.35 -13.30 21.72
N GLY A 29 1.64 -13.19 21.39
CA GLY A 29 2.34 -14.11 20.50
C GLY A 29 2.68 -13.63 19.08
N TRP A 30 2.11 -12.52 18.60
CA TRP A 30 2.34 -12.05 17.23
C TRP A 30 2.48 -10.52 17.16
N PRO A 31 3.59 -9.97 16.64
CA PRO A 31 3.67 -8.55 16.31
C PRO A 31 2.74 -8.28 15.11
N MET A 32 1.53 -7.81 15.37
CA MET A 32 0.61 -7.34 14.33
C MET A 32 0.78 -5.83 14.14
N SER A 33 0.95 -5.39 12.89
CA SER A 33 1.25 -3.99 12.57
C SER A 33 0.04 -3.07 12.73
N ALA A 34 0.28 -1.91 13.36
CA ALA A 34 -0.18 -0.56 13.05
C ALA A 34 -1.65 -0.28 12.63
N LEU A 35 -2.12 0.95 12.89
CA LEU A 35 -3.37 1.46 12.32
C LEU A 35 -3.41 1.34 10.78
N HIS A 36 -2.25 1.40 10.11
CA HIS A 36 -2.10 1.31 8.66
C HIS A 36 -2.11 -0.14 8.18
N ALA A 37 -2.78 -0.41 7.06
CA ALA A 37 -2.64 -1.72 6.41
C ALA A 37 -1.25 -1.85 5.75
N SER A 38 -0.71 -3.07 5.74
CA SER A 38 0.48 -3.41 4.96
C SER A 38 0.09 -3.76 3.53
N GLN A 39 0.89 -3.31 2.57
CA GLN A 39 0.77 -3.66 1.16
C GLN A 39 1.93 -4.55 0.75
N ARG A 40 1.64 -5.48 -0.16
CA ARG A 40 2.62 -6.40 -0.73
C ARG A 40 2.55 -6.35 -2.25
N LEU A 41 3.70 -6.22 -2.89
CA LEU A 41 3.83 -6.14 -4.34
C LEU A 41 4.84 -7.19 -4.81
N THR A 42 4.33 -8.25 -5.42
CA THR A 42 5.15 -9.31 -6.00
C THR A 42 5.28 -9.08 -7.50
N GLY A 43 6.49 -8.83 -8.00
CA GLY A 43 6.80 -8.83 -9.44
C GLY A 43 5.77 -8.15 -10.36
N SER A 44 5.14 -7.07 -9.87
CA SER A 44 3.87 -6.60 -10.44
C SER A 44 4.06 -6.05 -11.84
N ARG A 45 3.32 -6.61 -12.81
CA ARG A 45 3.20 -6.06 -14.17
C ARG A 45 2.36 -4.78 -14.22
N SER A 46 1.89 -4.29 -13.08
CA SER A 46 1.18 -3.02 -12.97
C SER A 46 2.09 -1.87 -13.36
N VAL A 47 1.61 -1.03 -14.28
CA VAL A 47 2.27 0.22 -14.64
C VAL A 47 2.31 1.19 -13.46
N TYR A 48 1.32 1.15 -12.56
CA TYR A 48 1.25 2.00 -11.36
C TYR A 48 2.20 1.51 -10.27
N ALA A 49 2.29 0.18 -10.08
CA ALA A 49 3.34 -0.37 -9.21
C ALA A 49 4.72 0.01 -9.72
N SER A 50 4.96 -0.09 -11.04
CA SER A 50 6.22 0.29 -11.65
C SER A 50 6.53 1.79 -11.46
N GLU A 51 5.55 2.67 -11.66
CA GLU A 51 5.67 4.11 -11.39
C GLU A 51 6.02 4.39 -9.93
N TRP A 52 5.31 3.75 -8.99
CA TRP A 52 5.55 3.91 -7.57
C TRP A 52 6.93 3.36 -7.13
N LEU A 53 7.34 2.20 -7.64
CA LEU A 53 8.64 1.61 -7.36
C LEU A 53 9.79 2.49 -7.91
N ALA A 54 9.60 3.07 -9.09
CA ALA A 54 10.62 3.90 -9.74
C ALA A 54 10.94 5.20 -8.98
N ARG A 55 10.06 5.67 -8.09
CA ARG A 55 10.33 6.86 -7.26
C ARG A 55 11.01 6.58 -5.92
N LEU A 56 11.14 5.32 -5.53
CA LEU A 56 11.69 4.96 -4.22
C LEU A 56 13.16 5.35 -4.11
N VAL A 57 13.55 5.82 -2.93
CA VAL A 57 14.94 6.23 -2.64
C VAL A 57 15.55 5.23 -1.65
N ARG A 58 16.72 4.67 -1.99
CA ARG A 58 17.48 3.78 -1.09
C ARG A 58 17.82 4.50 0.21
N THR A 59 17.70 3.79 1.33
CA THR A 59 18.06 4.31 2.66
C THR A 59 18.64 3.21 3.53
N GLU A 60 19.41 3.60 4.54
CA GLU A 60 19.79 2.72 5.65
C GLU A 60 18.55 2.15 6.36
N PRO A 61 18.61 0.89 6.85
CA PRO A 61 17.51 0.30 7.61
C PRO A 61 17.14 1.12 8.85
N THR A 62 15.84 1.17 9.14
CA THR A 62 15.28 1.83 10.35
C THR A 62 14.39 0.84 11.10
N PRO A 63 14.00 1.13 12.36
CA PRO A 63 13.10 0.25 13.11
C PRO A 63 11.79 -0.08 12.36
N MET A 64 11.29 0.86 11.54
CA MET A 64 10.08 0.61 10.75
C MET A 64 10.30 -0.38 9.60
N HIS A 65 11.50 -0.41 9.01
CA HIS A 65 11.86 -1.45 8.03
C HIS A 65 11.94 -2.83 8.71
N VAL A 66 12.52 -2.89 9.91
CA VAL A 66 12.56 -4.13 10.72
C VAL A 66 11.16 -4.65 11.01
N MET A 67 10.21 -3.75 11.32
CA MET A 67 8.81 -4.12 11.52
C MET A 67 8.14 -4.68 10.27
N LEU A 68 8.45 -4.13 9.09
CA LEU A 68 7.92 -4.65 7.82
C LEU A 68 8.52 -6.00 7.42
N ALA A 69 9.83 -6.17 7.57
CA ALA A 69 10.51 -7.44 7.30
C ALA A 69 10.07 -8.54 8.29
N GLY A 70 9.69 -8.15 9.50
CA GLY A 70 9.25 -9.06 10.54
C GLY A 70 10.41 -9.62 11.39
N PRO A 71 10.09 -10.32 12.49
CA PRO A 71 11.07 -10.70 13.50
C PRO A 71 12.12 -11.70 13.02
N GLY A 72 11.80 -12.53 12.02
CA GLY A 72 12.73 -13.53 11.48
C GLY A 72 13.76 -12.95 10.50
N ASP A 73 13.38 -11.89 9.77
CA ASP A 73 14.16 -11.38 8.65
C ASP A 73 14.74 -9.99 8.91
N GLY A 74 14.32 -9.31 9.98
CA GLY A 74 14.81 -7.98 10.33
C GLY A 74 16.34 -7.86 10.36
N GLY A 75 17.04 -8.87 10.89
CA GLY A 75 18.51 -8.91 10.92
C GLY A 75 19.18 -8.96 9.54
N LYS A 76 18.48 -9.46 8.52
CA LYS A 76 19.00 -9.59 7.14
C LYS A 76 19.00 -8.25 6.38
N LEU A 77 18.36 -7.20 6.93
CA LEU A 77 18.32 -5.87 6.31
C LEU A 77 19.71 -5.20 6.22
N TRP A 78 20.68 -5.68 7.00
CA TRP A 78 22.05 -5.19 7.02
C TRP A 78 23.03 -6.06 6.22
N ASP A 79 22.57 -7.19 5.69
CA ASP A 79 23.41 -8.04 4.84
C ASP A 79 23.29 -7.54 3.38
N PRO A 80 24.42 -7.23 2.71
CA PRO A 80 24.40 -6.69 1.35
C PRO A 80 23.86 -7.70 0.33
N CYS A 81 23.37 -7.21 -0.80
CA CYS A 81 23.05 -8.10 -1.93
C CYS A 81 24.34 -8.65 -2.55
N VAL A 82 24.30 -9.82 -3.20
CA VAL A 82 25.44 -10.35 -3.97
C VAL A 82 25.90 -9.44 -5.10
N TYR A 83 25.01 -8.57 -5.61
CA TYR A 83 25.36 -7.53 -6.57
C TYR A 83 26.23 -6.42 -5.97
N GLU A 84 26.21 -6.26 -4.64
CA GLU A 84 26.97 -5.25 -3.89
C GLU A 84 28.23 -5.89 -3.26
N ASP A 85 28.08 -7.10 -2.71
CA ASP A 85 29.17 -7.91 -2.16
C ASP A 85 28.96 -9.39 -2.50
N PRO A 86 29.75 -9.96 -3.43
CA PRO A 86 29.65 -11.38 -3.81
C PRO A 86 29.87 -12.37 -2.66
N ASN A 87 30.53 -11.96 -1.57
CA ASN A 87 30.77 -12.79 -0.38
C ASN A 87 29.78 -12.50 0.76
N SER A 88 28.68 -11.81 0.45
CA SER A 88 27.65 -11.49 1.43
C SER A 88 27.12 -12.72 2.16
N ARG A 89 26.66 -12.52 3.40
CA ARG A 89 25.91 -13.54 4.16
C ARG A 89 24.58 -13.91 3.52
N SER A 90 24.08 -13.08 2.61
CA SER A 90 22.90 -13.36 1.80
C SER A 90 23.16 -14.24 0.58
N ALA A 91 24.43 -14.53 0.25
CA ALA A 91 24.78 -15.37 -0.88
C ALA A 91 24.28 -16.81 -0.70
N VAL A 92 23.75 -17.39 -1.77
CA VAL A 92 23.25 -18.78 -1.81
C VAL A 92 23.79 -19.44 -3.07
N GLY A 93 24.50 -20.56 -2.91
CA GLY A 93 25.13 -21.25 -4.04
C GLY A 93 26.30 -20.44 -4.61
N GLU A 94 26.55 -20.59 -5.93
CA GLU A 94 27.66 -19.91 -6.61
C GLU A 94 27.31 -18.50 -7.09
N ASP A 95 26.04 -18.25 -7.45
CA ASP A 95 25.59 -17.02 -8.10
C ASP A 95 24.24 -16.47 -7.59
N GLY A 96 23.64 -17.09 -6.57
CA GLY A 96 22.33 -16.72 -6.03
C GLY A 96 22.39 -15.90 -4.74
N CYS A 97 21.24 -15.36 -4.33
CA CYS A 97 21.08 -14.72 -3.02
C CYS A 97 19.63 -14.71 -2.52
N VAL A 98 19.49 -14.63 -1.20
CA VAL A 98 18.26 -14.18 -0.53
C VAL A 98 18.62 -13.00 0.36
N CYS A 99 18.34 -11.79 -0.12
CA CYS A 99 18.73 -10.54 0.55
C CYS A 99 17.55 -9.58 0.67
N TRP A 100 17.74 -8.53 1.46
CA TRP A 100 16.72 -7.52 1.69
C TRP A 100 17.24 -6.13 1.36
N ARG A 101 16.35 -5.28 0.87
CA ARG A 101 16.66 -3.91 0.46
C ARG A 101 15.69 -2.93 1.10
N THR A 102 16.23 -1.93 1.79
CA THR A 102 15.46 -0.82 2.38
C THR A 102 15.42 0.42 1.51
N SER A 103 14.22 0.98 1.36
CA SER A 103 13.97 2.22 0.63
C SER A 103 12.88 3.02 1.34
N VAL A 104 12.74 4.29 0.98
CA VAL A 104 11.66 5.15 1.44
C VAL A 104 10.90 5.71 0.24
N ASP A 105 9.59 5.84 0.35
CA ASP A 105 8.81 6.65 -0.57
C ASP A 105 9.02 8.13 -0.24
N PRO A 106 9.69 8.94 -1.08
CA PRO A 106 10.03 10.32 -0.73
C PRO A 106 8.80 11.25 -0.61
N VAL A 107 7.63 10.82 -1.12
CA VAL A 107 6.39 11.62 -1.02
C VAL A 107 5.72 11.41 0.33
N THR A 108 5.68 10.18 0.82
CA THR A 108 4.95 9.81 2.06
C THR A 108 5.88 9.58 3.25
N MET A 109 7.18 9.42 2.99
CA MET A 109 8.20 8.96 3.91
C MET A 109 7.95 7.57 4.50
N LEU A 110 7.03 6.80 3.91
CA LEU A 110 6.75 5.44 4.36
C LEU A 110 7.93 4.51 4.04
N PRO A 111 8.28 3.62 4.98
CA PRO A 111 9.33 2.63 4.79
C PRO A 111 8.90 1.60 3.75
N VAL A 112 9.85 1.15 2.95
CA VAL A 112 9.67 0.07 1.98
C VAL A 112 10.80 -0.93 2.18
N VAL A 113 10.45 -2.20 2.37
CA VAL A 113 11.42 -3.30 2.32
C VAL A 113 11.16 -4.13 1.07
N ALA A 114 12.22 -4.57 0.41
CA ALA A 114 12.13 -5.46 -0.73
C ALA A 114 12.93 -6.72 -0.43
N GLU A 115 12.26 -7.87 -0.45
CA GLU A 115 12.90 -9.17 -0.46
C GLU A 115 13.32 -9.50 -1.89
N HIS A 116 14.58 -9.90 -2.04
CA HIS A 116 15.18 -10.27 -3.30
C HIS A 116 15.64 -11.72 -3.24
N THR A 117 15.08 -12.53 -4.12
CA THR A 117 15.45 -13.93 -4.32
C THR A 117 16.00 -14.12 -5.72
N LEU A 118 17.27 -14.49 -5.77
CA LEU A 118 17.95 -14.96 -6.97
C LEU A 118 18.41 -16.39 -6.70
N MET A 119 17.78 -17.36 -7.35
CA MET A 119 18.18 -18.76 -7.25
C MET A 119 19.10 -19.08 -8.43
N GLY A 120 20.27 -19.66 -8.14
CA GLY A 120 21.18 -20.12 -9.19
C GLY A 120 20.52 -21.14 -10.13
N GLY A 121 21.06 -21.31 -11.34
CA GLY A 121 20.59 -22.34 -12.27
C GLY A 121 19.44 -21.93 -13.20
N GLY A 122 19.19 -20.64 -13.40
CA GLY A 122 18.30 -20.12 -14.45
C GLY A 122 16.85 -19.85 -14.04
N GLU A 123 16.55 -19.91 -12.74
CA GLU A 123 15.28 -19.41 -12.20
C GLU A 123 15.22 -17.87 -12.37
N PRO A 124 14.02 -17.30 -12.61
CA PRO A 124 13.88 -15.87 -12.74
C PRO A 124 14.14 -15.19 -11.39
N GLU A 125 14.86 -14.07 -11.45
CA GLU A 125 15.03 -13.15 -10.33
C GLU A 125 13.65 -12.67 -9.83
N GLN A 126 13.45 -12.69 -8.52
CA GLN A 126 12.18 -12.31 -7.89
C GLN A 126 12.40 -11.19 -6.87
N TRP A 127 11.54 -10.18 -6.98
CA TRP A 127 11.44 -9.08 -6.03
C TRP A 127 10.03 -9.01 -5.45
N GLU A 128 9.94 -9.01 -4.13
CA GLU A 128 8.71 -8.76 -3.40
C GLU A 128 8.88 -7.54 -2.50
N HIS A 129 8.00 -6.54 -2.66
CA HIS A 129 8.08 -5.29 -1.92
C HIS A 129 6.96 -5.20 -0.88
N PHE A 130 7.29 -4.68 0.29
CA PHE A 130 6.39 -4.50 1.40
C PHE A 130 6.46 -3.06 1.88
N THR A 131 5.30 -2.47 2.14
CA THR A 131 5.16 -1.11 2.66
C THR A 131 3.90 -1.01 3.49
N TYR A 132 3.68 0.12 4.13
CA TYR A 132 2.36 0.51 4.63
C TYR A 132 1.61 1.33 3.57
N THR A 133 0.28 1.36 3.65
CA THR A 133 -0.53 2.37 2.95
C THR A 133 -0.81 3.56 3.86
N LEU A 134 -1.32 4.65 3.28
CA LEU A 134 -1.77 5.81 4.03
C LEU A 134 -3.11 5.52 4.74
N LEU A 135 -3.42 6.27 5.81
CA LEU A 135 -4.77 6.26 6.40
C LEU A 135 -5.71 7.23 5.69
N GLU A 136 -5.15 8.30 5.15
CA GLU A 136 -5.82 9.39 4.44
C GLU A 136 -4.84 10.04 3.46
N LEU A 137 -5.33 10.81 2.50
CA LEU A 137 -4.44 11.56 1.60
C LEU A 137 -3.68 12.64 2.36
N PRO A 138 -2.51 13.08 1.87
CA PRO A 138 -1.81 14.24 2.42
C PRO A 138 -2.73 15.48 2.51
N GLU A 139 -2.49 16.32 3.51
CA GLU A 139 -3.32 17.49 3.77
C GLU A 139 -3.40 18.40 2.53
N GLY A 140 -4.63 18.78 2.15
CA GLY A 140 -4.89 19.64 1.00
C GLY A 140 -4.87 18.91 -0.35
N GLU A 141 -4.50 17.64 -0.40
CA GLU A 141 -4.65 16.82 -1.59
C GLU A 141 -6.07 16.27 -1.73
N ARG A 142 -6.48 16.04 -2.97
CA ARG A 142 -7.76 15.42 -3.33
C ARG A 142 -7.56 14.43 -4.44
N LEU A 143 -8.45 13.45 -4.53
CA LEU A 143 -8.50 12.51 -5.63
C LEU A 143 -8.71 13.24 -6.96
N ASP A 144 -7.82 12.95 -7.91
CA ASP A 144 -7.98 13.24 -9.32
C ASP A 144 -8.56 12.01 -10.03
N THR A 145 -7.87 10.88 -9.88
CA THR A 145 -8.21 9.61 -10.53
C THR A 145 -8.19 8.47 -9.53
N LEU A 146 -9.28 7.70 -9.47
CA LEU A 146 -9.38 6.40 -8.83
C LEU A 146 -8.94 5.33 -9.83
N ILE A 147 -7.98 4.48 -9.45
CA ILE A 147 -7.45 3.44 -10.31
C ILE A 147 -7.72 2.08 -9.65
N ILE A 148 -8.44 1.21 -10.35
CA ILE A 148 -8.72 -0.16 -9.94
C ILE A 148 -7.94 -1.08 -10.86
N ASP A 149 -6.81 -1.59 -10.38
CA ASP A 149 -5.93 -2.51 -11.08
C ASP A 149 -6.30 -3.95 -10.68
N ASN A 150 -7.36 -4.49 -11.28
CA ASN A 150 -7.80 -5.86 -10.99
C ASN A 150 -6.73 -6.92 -11.30
N PRO A 151 -5.98 -6.85 -12.42
CA PRO A 151 -4.93 -7.83 -12.70
C PRO A 151 -3.84 -7.88 -11.63
N ALA A 152 -3.45 -6.73 -11.07
CA ALA A 152 -2.48 -6.65 -9.97
C ALA A 152 -3.11 -6.77 -8.58
N LEU A 153 -4.44 -6.92 -8.50
CA LEU A 153 -5.20 -6.95 -7.25
C LEU A 153 -4.88 -5.74 -6.35
N GLN A 154 -4.82 -4.54 -6.96
CA GLN A 154 -4.41 -3.31 -6.31
C GLN A 154 -5.37 -2.17 -6.62
N CYS A 155 -5.46 -1.20 -5.71
CA CYS A 155 -6.16 0.05 -5.94
C CYS A 155 -5.25 1.22 -5.62
N TRP A 156 -5.31 2.22 -6.48
CA TRP A 156 -4.47 3.39 -6.41
C TRP A 156 -5.31 4.65 -6.46
N VAL A 157 -4.75 5.71 -5.88
CA VAL A 157 -5.27 7.06 -6.00
C VAL A 157 -4.19 7.92 -6.62
N ARG A 158 -4.52 8.57 -7.73
CA ARG A 158 -3.76 9.71 -8.23
C ARG A 158 -4.40 10.98 -7.68
N THR A 159 -3.60 11.83 -7.06
CA THR A 159 -4.09 13.10 -6.50
C THR A 159 -3.96 14.21 -7.52
N THR A 160 -4.60 15.36 -7.28
CA THR A 160 -4.47 16.52 -8.16
C THR A 160 -3.08 17.15 -8.17
N ALA A 161 -2.21 16.78 -7.22
CA ALA A 161 -0.79 17.13 -7.26
C ALA A 161 0.00 16.23 -8.23
N GLY A 162 -0.64 15.19 -8.79
CA GLY A 162 -0.03 14.20 -9.69
C GLY A 162 0.54 12.98 -8.97
N SER A 163 0.62 13.01 -7.64
CA SER A 163 1.17 11.94 -6.81
C SER A 163 0.31 10.67 -6.87
N LEU A 164 0.97 9.53 -7.06
CA LEU A 164 0.34 8.22 -7.03
C LEU A 164 0.51 7.59 -5.64
N HIS A 165 -0.57 7.12 -5.03
CA HIS A 165 -0.56 6.43 -3.75
C HIS A 165 -1.32 5.12 -3.85
N PHE A 166 -0.98 4.14 -3.02
CA PHE A 166 -1.93 3.09 -2.68
C PHE A 166 -3.22 3.73 -2.17
N MET A 167 -4.35 3.10 -2.48
CA MET A 167 -5.61 3.46 -1.84
C MET A 167 -5.40 3.44 -0.32
N PRO A 168 -5.80 4.50 0.40
CA PRO A 168 -5.68 4.49 1.84
C PRO A 168 -6.48 3.34 2.48
N GLU A 169 -5.86 2.63 3.41
CA GLU A 169 -6.47 1.52 4.14
C GLU A 169 -5.97 1.48 5.59
N ALA A 170 -6.84 1.01 6.48
CA ALA A 170 -6.51 0.72 7.86
C ALA A 170 -6.44 -0.79 8.09
N MET A 171 -5.76 -1.24 9.13
CA MET A 171 -5.70 -2.66 9.46
C MET A 171 -7.12 -3.24 9.64
N GLY A 172 -7.43 -4.29 8.88
CA GLY A 172 -8.75 -4.93 8.88
C GLY A 172 -9.89 -4.09 8.30
N ARG A 173 -9.59 -2.95 7.63
CA ARG A 173 -10.59 -2.07 7.00
C ARG A 173 -10.02 -1.37 5.76
N GLY A 174 -10.67 -1.55 4.63
CA GLY A 174 -10.32 -0.83 3.40
C GLY A 174 -10.36 -1.70 2.17
N TYR A 175 -10.21 -1.07 1.01
CA TYR A 175 -10.30 -1.73 -0.29
C TYR A 175 -8.99 -2.38 -0.71
N GLY A 176 -8.69 -3.51 -0.07
CA GLY A 176 -7.58 -4.40 -0.40
C GLY A 176 -8.06 -5.76 -0.88
N TRP A 177 -7.31 -6.38 -1.79
CA TRP A 177 -7.59 -7.74 -2.27
C TRP A 177 -6.84 -8.76 -1.38
N GLY A 178 -7.55 -9.40 -0.43
CA GLY A 178 -6.95 -10.33 0.53
C GLY A 178 -7.94 -10.84 1.60
N TYR A 179 -7.47 -11.60 2.60
CA TYR A 179 -8.33 -12.10 3.70
C TYR A 179 -8.82 -10.93 4.55
N GLY A 180 -10.13 -10.66 4.49
CA GLY A 180 -10.76 -9.45 5.05
C GLY A 180 -11.03 -8.34 4.02
N GLY A 181 -10.69 -8.58 2.75
CA GLY A 181 -10.91 -7.69 1.62
C GLY A 181 -12.38 -7.45 1.33
N THR A 182 -12.77 -6.20 1.59
CA THR A 182 -14.02 -5.53 1.26
C THR A 182 -14.52 -5.85 -0.15
N GLY A 183 -15.71 -6.41 -0.23
CA GLY A 183 -16.34 -6.83 -1.46
C GLY A 183 -16.91 -5.67 -2.29
N PRO A 184 -17.76 -5.99 -3.27
CA PRO A 184 -18.46 -5.00 -4.08
C PRO A 184 -19.20 -3.90 -3.29
N ALA A 185 -19.73 -4.24 -2.10
CA ALA A 185 -20.51 -3.30 -1.30
C ALA A 185 -19.67 -2.15 -0.74
N GLU A 186 -18.47 -2.48 -0.28
CA GLU A 186 -17.53 -1.50 0.27
C GLU A 186 -16.86 -0.67 -0.82
N LEU A 187 -16.58 -1.25 -1.99
CA LEU A 187 -16.15 -0.46 -3.15
C LEU A 187 -17.21 0.58 -3.52
N ALA A 188 -18.47 0.15 -3.59
CA ALA A 188 -19.58 1.05 -3.91
C ALA A 188 -19.71 2.16 -2.86
N SER A 189 -19.62 1.81 -1.57
CA SER A 189 -19.67 2.77 -0.46
C SER A 189 -18.49 3.75 -0.48
N LEU A 190 -17.30 3.27 -0.82
CA LEU A 190 -16.11 4.10 -0.98
C LEU A 190 -16.29 5.10 -2.11
N ILE A 191 -16.78 4.67 -3.28
CA ILE A 191 -17.00 5.55 -4.42
C ILE A 191 -18.03 6.64 -4.09
N GLU A 192 -19.13 6.29 -3.41
CA GLU A 192 -20.10 7.30 -2.96
C GLU A 192 -19.48 8.30 -2.01
N GLN A 193 -18.68 7.85 -1.03
CA GLN A 193 -17.98 8.75 -0.11
C GLN A 193 -17.00 9.68 -0.84
N ILE A 194 -16.25 9.17 -1.82
CA ILE A 194 -15.36 9.97 -2.65
C ILE A 194 -16.16 11.04 -3.39
N VAL A 195 -17.32 10.68 -3.95
CA VAL A 195 -18.19 11.63 -4.65
C VAL A 195 -18.78 12.68 -3.69
N GLU A 196 -19.34 12.26 -2.56
CA GLU A 196 -19.93 13.13 -1.53
C GLU A 196 -18.92 14.12 -0.96
N SER A 197 -17.67 13.67 -0.77
CA SER A 197 -16.58 14.49 -0.26
C SER A 197 -15.84 15.29 -1.32
N ASN A 198 -16.27 15.25 -2.59
CA ASN A 198 -15.59 15.90 -3.71
C ASN A 198 -14.10 15.50 -3.82
N GLY A 199 -13.81 14.21 -3.62
CA GLY A 199 -12.48 13.63 -3.72
C GLY A 199 -11.59 13.82 -2.48
N MET A 200 -12.09 14.47 -1.42
CA MET A 200 -11.30 14.75 -0.22
C MET A 200 -11.14 13.52 0.69
N VAL A 201 -12.12 12.61 0.71
CA VAL A 201 -12.13 11.45 1.62
C VAL A 201 -12.14 10.15 0.81
N VAL A 202 -10.95 9.56 0.66
CA VAL A 202 -10.71 8.27 0.01
C VAL A 202 -10.39 7.14 1.01
N ALA A 203 -10.37 7.45 2.31
CA ALA A 203 -10.15 6.47 3.35
C ALA A 203 -11.35 5.51 3.47
N PRO A 204 -11.18 4.29 4.01
CA PRO A 204 -12.27 3.35 4.19
C PRO A 204 -13.41 3.96 5.02
N ALA A 205 -14.63 3.87 4.49
CA ALA A 205 -15.81 4.33 5.20
C ALA A 205 -15.96 3.56 6.53
N GLY A 206 -16.27 4.26 7.63
CA GLY A 206 -16.76 3.61 8.85
C GLY A 206 -18.10 2.90 8.62
N LEU A 207 -18.63 2.19 9.63
CA LEU A 207 -19.95 1.52 9.60
C LEU A 207 -21.00 2.43 8.93
N ARG A 208 -21.42 2.09 7.70
CA ARG A 208 -22.26 2.96 6.87
C ARG A 208 -23.32 2.22 6.08
N ARG A 209 -24.31 3.03 5.69
CA ARG A 209 -25.56 2.69 5.00
C ARG A 209 -25.28 1.94 3.69
N PRO A 210 -26.22 1.11 3.22
CA PRO A 210 -26.11 0.48 1.92
C PRO A 210 -25.89 1.53 0.83
N ALA A 211 -24.91 1.28 -0.05
CA ALA A 211 -24.69 2.11 -1.23
C ALA A 211 -25.93 2.07 -2.15
N ARG A 212 -26.12 3.10 -2.98
CA ARG A 212 -27.23 3.14 -3.95
C ARG A 212 -27.15 1.96 -4.91
N ASP A 213 -28.31 1.47 -5.33
CA ASP A 213 -28.42 0.25 -6.14
C ASP A 213 -27.59 0.29 -7.42
N ARG A 214 -27.51 1.47 -8.07
CA ARG A 214 -26.75 1.63 -9.31
C ARG A 214 -25.26 1.35 -9.13
N ILE A 215 -24.62 1.97 -8.13
CA ILE A 215 -23.20 1.77 -7.87
C ILE A 215 -22.94 0.38 -7.27
N ALA A 216 -23.86 -0.14 -6.45
CA ALA A 216 -23.77 -1.49 -5.92
C ALA A 216 -23.87 -2.55 -7.03
N SER A 217 -24.73 -2.34 -8.02
CA SER A 217 -24.85 -3.22 -9.19
C SER A 217 -23.59 -3.17 -10.04
N TRP A 218 -23.07 -1.97 -10.32
CA TRP A 218 -21.82 -1.81 -11.06
C TRP A 218 -20.64 -2.49 -10.34
N ALA A 219 -20.52 -2.33 -9.01
CA ALA A 219 -19.41 -2.90 -8.26
C ALA A 219 -19.41 -4.44 -8.25
N ARG A 220 -20.60 -5.05 -8.40
CA ARG A 220 -20.82 -6.51 -8.49
C ARG A 220 -20.66 -7.08 -9.89
N ASP A 221 -20.60 -6.24 -10.91
CA ASP A 221 -20.43 -6.69 -12.28
C ASP A 221 -19.10 -7.44 -12.43
N GLU A 222 -19.14 -8.64 -13.02
CA GLU A 222 -17.95 -9.47 -13.22
C GLU A 222 -17.13 -8.98 -14.41
N GLU A 223 -17.78 -8.38 -15.43
CA GLU A 223 -17.08 -7.87 -16.62
C GLU A 223 -16.12 -6.74 -16.26
N ARG A 224 -16.44 -5.95 -15.22
CA ARG A 224 -15.55 -4.90 -14.73
C ARG A 224 -14.25 -5.44 -14.12
N LYS A 225 -14.13 -6.74 -13.82
CA LYS A 225 -12.92 -7.31 -13.19
C LYS A 225 -11.84 -7.69 -14.20
N ALA A 226 -12.11 -7.60 -15.50
CA ALA A 226 -11.23 -8.10 -16.55
C ALA A 226 -9.97 -7.25 -16.81
N GLY A 227 -9.85 -6.06 -16.21
CA GLY A 227 -8.72 -5.17 -16.49
C GLY A 227 -8.56 -4.00 -15.53
N VAL A 228 -7.67 -3.09 -15.92
CA VAL A 228 -7.44 -1.83 -15.23
C VAL A 228 -8.57 -0.84 -15.57
N GLN A 229 -9.10 -0.17 -14.56
CA GLN A 229 -10.08 0.91 -14.74
C GLN A 229 -9.59 2.17 -14.07
N GLU A 230 -9.70 3.29 -14.78
CA GLU A 230 -9.40 4.62 -14.28
C GLU A 230 -10.67 5.48 -14.29
N PHE A 231 -10.98 6.10 -13.16
CA PHE A 231 -12.13 6.96 -13.00
C PHE A 231 -11.72 8.32 -12.45
N SER A 232 -11.91 9.36 -13.25
CA SER A 232 -11.92 10.74 -12.75
C SER A 232 -13.08 10.96 -11.77
N LEU A 233 -12.97 11.97 -10.91
CA LEU A 233 -14.07 12.37 -10.02
C LEU A 233 -15.38 12.66 -10.77
N HIS A 234 -15.30 13.20 -11.99
CA HIS A 234 -16.49 13.44 -12.83
C HIS A 234 -17.15 12.12 -13.28
N GLN A 235 -16.36 11.12 -13.70
CA GLN A 235 -16.89 9.81 -14.06
C GLN A 235 -17.50 9.09 -12.85
N LEU A 236 -16.88 9.20 -11.67
CA LEU A 236 -17.44 8.66 -10.43
C LEU A 236 -18.81 9.27 -10.10
N ARG A 237 -18.99 10.58 -10.28
CA ARG A 237 -20.30 11.24 -10.13
C ARG A 237 -21.35 10.67 -11.07
N THR A 238 -21.00 10.55 -12.36
CA THR A 238 -21.90 9.99 -13.37
C THR A 238 -22.29 8.55 -13.06
N LEU A 239 -21.38 7.79 -12.45
CA LEU A 239 -21.59 6.41 -12.02
C LEU A 239 -22.56 6.31 -10.83
N CYS A 240 -22.45 7.23 -9.86
CA CYS A 240 -23.35 7.29 -8.70
C CYS A 240 -24.78 7.74 -9.05
N GLY A 241 -24.96 8.52 -10.12
CA GLY A 241 -26.27 9.05 -10.55
C GLY A 241 -26.68 10.32 -9.82
#